data_AF-A0A9E7BLQ4-F1
#
_entry.id   AF-A0A9E7BLQ4-F1
#
_cell.length_a   1.000
_cell.length_b   1.000
_cell.length_c   1.000
_cell.angle_alpha   90.00
_cell.angle_beta   90.00
_cell.angle_gamma   90.00
#
_symmetry.space_group_name_H-M   'P 1'
#
loop_
_entity.id
_entity.type
_entity.pdbx_description
1 polymer ?
#
loop_
_entity_poly.entity_id
_entity_poly.type
_entity_poly.pdbx_seq_one_letter_code
_entity_poly.pdbx_strand_id
1 'polypeptide(L)'
;MIGFGEPEPLTCSRAGCRETATWRIEWRNPRIHTADRVKVWLACAEHVEFLREFLAARDFPLAVKPVVAAAPDAEPVAADERTGA
;
A
#
# COMPACT_ATOMS: atom_id res chain seq x y z
N MET A 1 -9.68 -29.80 -3.19
CA MET A 1 -9.02 -28.93 -4.19
C MET A 1 -9.01 -27.52 -3.63
N ILE A 2 -7.90 -27.09 -3.04
CA ILE A 2 -7.66 -25.70 -2.62
C ILE A 2 -6.54 -25.19 -3.52
N GLY A 3 -6.89 -24.34 -4.48
CA GLY A 3 -5.93 -23.59 -5.26
C GLY A 3 -5.38 -22.48 -4.38
N PHE A 4 -4.15 -22.66 -3.90
CA PHE A 4 -3.35 -21.57 -3.38
C PHE A 4 -2.99 -20.68 -4.58
N GLY A 5 -3.90 -19.78 -4.93
CA GLY A 5 -3.72 -18.83 -6.01
C GLY A 5 -2.51 -17.95 -5.72
N GLU A 6 -1.62 -17.85 -6.70
CA GLU A 6 -0.50 -16.90 -6.66
C GLU A 6 -1.04 -15.49 -6.32
N PRO A 7 -0.34 -14.72 -5.48
CA PRO A 7 -0.81 -13.39 -5.11
C PRO A 7 -0.95 -12.55 -6.38
N GLU A 8 -2.17 -12.09 -6.66
CA GLU A 8 -2.40 -11.23 -7.81
C GLU A 8 -1.47 -10.01 -7.74
N PRO A 9 -0.86 -9.62 -8.87
CA PRO A 9 0.05 -8.49 -8.89
C PRO A 9 -0.67 -7.24 -8.43
N LEU A 10 -0.06 -6.53 -7.47
CA LEU A 10 -0.58 -5.29 -6.93
C LEU A 10 -0.73 -4.29 -8.08
N THR A 11 -1.96 -3.96 -8.45
CA THR A 11 -2.26 -3.17 -9.65
C THR A 11 -2.49 -1.71 -9.28
N CYS A 12 -1.97 -0.78 -10.10
CA CYS A 12 -2.18 0.64 -9.91
C CYS A 12 -3.68 1.02 -9.91
N SER A 13 -4.08 1.90 -8.98
CA SER A 13 -5.46 2.40 -8.84
C SER A 13 -5.85 3.46 -9.86
N ARG A 14 -4.92 3.95 -10.70
CA ARG A 14 -5.26 4.85 -11.80
C ARG A 14 -6.15 4.11 -12.78
N ALA A 15 -7.32 4.68 -13.09
CA ALA A 15 -8.26 4.08 -14.04
C ALA A 15 -7.56 3.75 -15.38
N GLY A 16 -7.66 2.50 -15.81
CA GLY A 16 -7.06 2.00 -17.04
C GLY A 16 -5.57 1.64 -16.95
N CYS A 17 -4.89 1.94 -15.84
CA CYS A 17 -3.50 1.51 -15.63
C CYS A 17 -3.46 0.05 -15.16
N ARG A 18 -2.53 -0.72 -15.71
CA ARG A 18 -2.29 -2.12 -15.34
C ARG A 18 -0.87 -2.37 -14.82
N GLU A 19 -0.08 -1.32 -14.68
CA GLU A 19 1.29 -1.40 -14.20
C GLU A 19 1.32 -1.88 -12.74
N THR A 20 2.37 -2.61 -12.40
CA THR A 20 2.62 -3.06 -11.03
C THR A 20 2.84 -1.87 -10.11
N ALA A 21 2.08 -1.83 -9.02
CA ALA A 21 2.19 -0.83 -7.99
C ALA A 21 3.36 -1.14 -7.07
N THR A 22 4.23 -0.13 -6.90
CA THR A 22 5.36 -0.14 -5.97
C THR A 22 5.11 0.76 -4.76
N TRP A 23 4.01 1.53 -4.80
CA TRP A 23 3.63 2.49 -3.76
C TRP A 23 2.19 2.26 -3.30
N ARG A 24 1.95 2.57 -2.03
CA ARG A 24 0.62 2.65 -1.43
C ARG A 24 0.42 4.03 -0.85
N ILE A 25 -0.75 4.60 -1.11
CA ILE A 25 -1.17 5.91 -0.63
C ILE A 25 -2.28 5.65 0.37
N GLU A 26 -1.96 5.79 1.66
CA GLU A 26 -2.94 5.81 2.74
C GLU A 26 -3.60 7.18 2.77
N TRP A 27 -4.92 7.26 2.76
CA TRP A 27 -5.63 8.54 2.75
C TRP A 27 -6.98 8.46 3.45
N ARG A 28 -7.51 9.63 3.83
CA ARG A 28 -8.81 9.76 4.49
C ARG A 28 -9.66 10.86 3.86
N ASN A 29 -10.98 10.66 3.84
CA ASN A 29 -11.93 11.72 3.53
C ASN A 29 -12.58 12.21 4.84
N PRO A 30 -12.11 13.32 5.44
CA PRO A 30 -12.62 13.82 6.72
C PRO A 30 -14.05 14.35 6.63
N ARG A 31 -14.59 14.55 5.42
CA ARG A 31 -15.96 15.06 5.23
C ARG A 31 -17.05 14.02 5.46
N ILE A 32 -16.71 12.73 5.46
CA ILE A 32 -17.70 11.63 5.50
C ILE A 32 -17.33 10.47 6.44
N HIS A 33 -16.12 10.45 7.00
CA HIS A 33 -15.64 9.35 7.85
C HIS A 33 -15.03 9.88 9.15
N THR A 34 -15.16 9.10 10.23
CA THR A 34 -14.39 9.30 11.45
C THR A 34 -12.91 9.05 11.21
N ALA A 35 -12.06 9.50 12.13
CA ALA A 35 -10.60 9.49 11.98
C ALA A 35 -10.01 8.09 11.75
N ASP A 36 -10.72 7.04 12.15
CA ASP A 36 -10.27 5.65 12.20
C ASP A 36 -10.30 4.95 10.83
N ARG A 37 -10.99 5.53 9.83
CA ARG A 37 -11.13 4.90 8.51
C ARG A 37 -10.08 5.42 7.52
N VAL A 38 -9.02 4.65 7.32
CA VAL A 38 -8.01 4.86 6.28
C VAL A 38 -8.35 4.04 5.04
N LYS A 39 -8.36 4.69 3.88
CA LYS A 39 -8.40 4.03 2.57
C LYS A 39 -6.99 3.90 2.02
N VAL A 40 -6.78 2.89 1.18
CA VAL A 40 -5.48 2.66 0.52
C VAL A 40 -5.71 2.65 -0.99
N TRP A 41 -4.90 3.43 -1.70
CA TRP A 41 -4.73 3.33 -3.16
C TRP A 41 -3.34 2.78 -3.46
N LEU A 42 -3.22 2.01 -4.53
CA LEU A 42 -1.96 1.48 -5.04
C LEU A 42 -1.50 2.33 -6.23
N ALA A 43 -0.19 2.57 -6.34
CA ALA A 43 0.37 3.38 -7.42
C ALA A 43 1.66 2.78 -7.97
N CYS A 44 1.77 2.75 -9.30
CA CYS A 44 3.05 2.53 -9.98
C CYS A 44 3.91 3.80 -9.90
N ALA A 45 5.19 3.70 -10.28
CA ALA A 45 6.12 4.82 -10.25
C ALA A 45 5.66 6.02 -11.10
N GLU A 46 4.97 5.78 -12.21
CA GLU A 46 4.47 6.83 -13.09
C GLU A 46 3.30 7.62 -12.47
N HIS A 47 2.47 6.98 -11.65
CA HIS A 47 1.19 7.54 -11.22
C HIS A 47 1.15 7.95 -9.74
N VAL A 48 2.20 7.69 -8.97
CA VAL A 48 2.23 8.01 -7.53
C VAL A 48 2.04 9.50 -7.27
N GLU A 49 2.73 10.37 -8.01
CA GLU A 49 2.59 11.82 -7.84
C GLU A 49 1.20 12.32 -8.28
N PHE A 50 0.70 11.84 -9.42
CA PHE A 50 -0.64 12.22 -9.89
C PHE A 50 -1.74 11.92 -8.84
N LEU A 51 -1.72 10.71 -8.25
CA LEU A 51 -2.73 10.31 -7.27
C LEU A 51 -2.55 11.08 -5.94
N ARG A 52 -1.31 11.36 -5.55
CA ARG A 52 -0.98 12.20 -4.39
C ARG A 52 -1.51 13.62 -4.57
N GLU A 53 -1.24 14.26 -5.70
CA GLU A 53 -1.69 15.61 -6.01
C GLU A 53 -3.21 15.70 -6.06
N PHE A 54 -3.89 14.69 -6.63
CA PHE A 54 -5.35 14.61 -6.63
C PHE A 54 -5.93 14.66 -5.21
N LEU A 55 -5.34 13.93 -4.27
CA LEU A 55 -5.78 13.92 -2.87
C LEU A 55 -5.41 15.21 -2.14
N ALA A 56 -4.19 15.72 -2.36
CA ALA A 56 -3.70 16.96 -1.76
C ALA A 56 -4.53 18.17 -2.17
N ALA A 57 -4.93 18.27 -3.44
CA ALA A 57 -5.80 19.34 -3.94
C ALA A 57 -7.20 19.36 -3.32
N ARG A 58 -7.57 18.32 -2.56
CA ARG A 58 -8.84 18.21 -1.82
C ARG A 58 -8.66 18.35 -0.31
N ASP A 59 -7.46 18.72 0.13
CA ASP A 59 -7.05 18.78 1.54
C ASP A 59 -7.29 17.46 2.30
N PHE A 60 -7.18 16.33 1.58
CA PHE A 60 -7.31 15.02 2.21
C PHE A 60 -6.00 14.63 2.87
N PRO A 61 -5.99 14.28 4.17
CA PRO A 61 -4.81 13.74 4.83
C PRO A 61 -4.37 12.47 4.11
N LEU A 62 -3.09 12.43 3.72
CA LEU A 62 -2.50 11.30 2.99
C LEU A 62 -1.06 11.02 3.43
N ALA A 63 -0.62 9.78 3.25
CA ALA A 63 0.77 9.35 3.38
C ALA A 63 1.13 8.37 2.26
N VAL A 64 2.26 8.61 1.61
CA VAL A 64 2.82 7.71 0.58
C VAL A 64 3.85 6.80 1.22
N LYS A 65 3.73 5.50 1.00
CA LYS A 65 4.64 4.48 1.56
C LYS A 65 5.01 3.48 0.46
N PRO A 66 6.22 2.90 0.49
CA PRO A 66 6.54 1.79 -0.40
C PRO A 66 5.62 0.61 -0.07
N VAL A 67 5.26 -0.13 -1.10
CA VAL A 67 4.61 -1.43 -0.94
C VAL A 67 5.71 -2.44 -0.65
N VAL A 68 5.67 -3.03 0.53
CA VAL A 68 6.38 -4.29 0.76
C VAL A 68 5.45 -5.36 0.23
N ALA A 69 5.82 -5.99 -0.89
CA ALA A 69 5.20 -7.25 -1.25
C ALA A 69 5.47 -8.17 -0.06
N ALA A 70 4.45 -8.47 0.73
CA ALA A 70 4.56 -9.50 1.73
C ALA A 70 4.93 -10.76 0.94
N ALA A 71 6.16 -11.24 1.13
CA ALA A 71 6.45 -12.62 0.80
C ALA A 71 5.34 -13.45 1.47
N PRO A 72 4.64 -14.34 0.74
CA PRO A 72 3.76 -15.28 1.40
C PRO A 72 4.64 -16.04 2.38
N ASP A 73 4.34 -15.93 3.66
CA ASP A 73 5.02 -16.61 4.78
C ASP A 73 6.37 -16.04 5.28
N ALA A 74 6.52 -14.71 5.38
CA ALA A 74 7.52 -14.16 6.31
C ALA A 74 6.94 -14.09 7.74
N GLU A 75 7.05 -15.20 8.48
CA GLU A 75 7.04 -15.13 9.95
C GLU A 75 8.08 -14.07 10.40
N PRO A 76 7.78 -13.21 11.38
CA PRO A 76 8.77 -12.30 11.92
C PRO A 76 9.87 -13.15 12.56
N VAL A 77 10.99 -13.29 11.87
CA VAL A 77 12.23 -13.80 12.48
C VAL A 77 12.62 -12.83 13.59
N ALA A 78 12.25 -13.19 14.82
CA ALA A 78 12.83 -12.62 16.01
C ALA A 78 14.35 -12.80 15.90
N ALA A 79 15.08 -11.70 15.78
CA ALA A 79 16.51 -11.68 15.98
C ALA A 79 16.78 -11.99 17.46
N ASP A 80 16.94 -13.28 17.77
CA ASP A 80 17.49 -13.74 19.04
C ASP A 80 19.01 -13.50 18.99
N GLU A 81 19.44 -12.35 19.51
CA GLU A 81 20.85 -12.07 19.80
C GLU A 81 21.32 -13.00 20.93
N ARG A 82 21.76 -14.20 20.56
CA ARG A 82 22.56 -15.07 21.43
C ARG A 82 23.91 -14.39 21.69
N THR A 83 23.98 -13.61 22.76
CA THR A 83 25.26 -13.29 23.41
C THR A 83 25.73 -14.53 24.16
N GLY A 84 26.78 -15.16 23.63
CA GLY A 84 27.50 -16.23 24.32
C GLY A 84 28.41 -15.69 25.42
N ALA A 85 28.54 -16.48 26.49
CA ALA A 85 29.75 -16.69 27.28
C ALA A 85 29.52 -17.89 28.20
#